data_AF-A0A9X4KSP7-F1
#
_entry.id   AF-A0A9X4KSP7-F1
#
_cell.length_a   1.000
_cell.length_b   1.000
_cell.length_c   1.000
_cell.angle_alpha   90.00
_cell.angle_beta   90.00
_cell.angle_gamma   90.00
#
_symmetry.space_group_name_H-M   'P 1'
#
loop_
_entity.id
_entity.type
_entity.pdbx_description
1 polymer ?
#
loop_
_entity_poly.entity_id
_entity_poly.type
_entity_poly.pdbx_seq_one_letter_code
_entity_poly.pdbx_strand_id
1 'polypeptide(L)'
;MAIIDKRLIQLDSIRGLAALSVFLTHILLLSSNPTVEKLSRESPLRILDNGHGAVLLFFVLSGFVLSLPFLKSAVPYTSFTIKRIIRIYFPYLVAITVAILAFNSKDPIQGYGEWIKNLATGTFEVKGILENLLLVGNYDSDRYNPVIWSLVHEMRISLFFPIIALLIVRLRWTVNLVICLGLSTVSSLNLLFHWEPYYGFQSSFLLSLHLSALFIIGGLVAKHRKELVGLYVKLPQSVKYVFFAAFDDPVHLRSQDARRNRKAGNGVVR
;
A
#
# COMPACT_ATOMS: atom_id res chain seq x y z
N MET A 1 -5.21 -36.23 -12.32
CA MET A 1 -6.25 -35.45 -11.61
C MET A 1 -5.67 -34.07 -11.29
N ALA A 2 -5.64 -33.17 -12.28
CA ALA A 2 -4.93 -31.89 -12.22
C ALA A 2 -5.91 -30.75 -11.92
N ILE A 3 -6.07 -30.41 -10.64
CA ILE A 3 -6.62 -29.11 -10.25
C ILE A 3 -5.46 -28.12 -10.39
N ILE A 4 -5.24 -27.61 -11.60
CA ILE A 4 -4.47 -26.38 -11.77
C ILE A 4 -5.33 -25.31 -11.09
N ASP A 5 -4.92 -24.89 -9.89
CA ASP A 5 -5.47 -23.73 -9.21
C ASP A 5 -5.61 -22.60 -10.23
N LYS A 6 -6.86 -22.22 -10.51
CA LYS A 6 -7.18 -21.21 -11.53
C LYS A 6 -6.56 -19.88 -11.09
N ARG A 7 -5.33 -19.63 -11.55
CA ARG A 7 -4.59 -18.40 -11.30
C ARG A 7 -5.47 -17.23 -11.70
N LEU A 8 -5.72 -16.33 -10.75
CA LEU A 8 -6.58 -15.16 -10.99
C LEU A 8 -5.77 -14.10 -11.73
N ILE A 9 -5.71 -14.23 -13.05
CA ILE A 9 -4.92 -13.34 -13.92
C ILE A 9 -5.24 -11.87 -13.69
N GLN A 10 -6.49 -11.55 -13.36
CA GLN A 10 -6.94 -10.19 -13.07
C GLN A 10 -6.24 -9.60 -11.85
N LEU A 11 -6.02 -10.40 -10.80
CA LEU A 11 -5.30 -9.94 -9.61
C LEU A 11 -3.82 -9.70 -9.90
N ASP A 12 -3.23 -10.52 -10.74
CA ASP A 12 -1.84 -10.35 -11.14
C ASP A 12 -1.65 -9.10 -12.00
N SER A 13 -2.59 -8.78 -12.90
CA SER A 13 -2.59 -7.53 -13.66
C SER A 13 -2.70 -6.30 -12.75
N ILE A 14 -3.62 -6.31 -11.77
CA ILE A 14 -3.77 -5.20 -10.82
C ILE A 14 -2.50 -5.03 -9.99
N ARG A 15 -1.88 -6.12 -9.52
CA ARG A 15 -0.59 -6.06 -8.82
C ARG A 15 0.53 -5.50 -9.70
N GLY A 16 0.56 -5.86 -10.98
CA GLY A 16 1.53 -5.31 -11.93
C GLY A 16 1.37 -3.80 -12.10
N LEU A 17 0.14 -3.31 -12.24
CA LEU A 17 -0.14 -1.87 -12.31
C LEU A 17 0.23 -1.14 -11.01
N ALA A 18 -0.08 -1.74 -9.86
CA ALA A 18 0.32 -1.19 -8.56
C ALA A 18 1.86 -1.14 -8.42
N ALA A 19 2.56 -2.20 -8.80
CA ALA A 19 4.03 -2.23 -8.79
C ALA A 19 4.63 -1.16 -9.71
N LEU A 20 4.05 -0.96 -10.90
CA LEU A 20 4.48 0.09 -11.82
C LEU A 20 4.29 1.49 -11.22
N SER A 21 3.15 1.75 -10.57
CA SER A 21 2.91 3.03 -9.89
C SER A 21 3.91 3.28 -8.76
N VAL A 22 4.19 2.26 -7.93
CA VAL A 22 5.22 2.34 -6.88
C VAL A 22 6.58 2.65 -7.50
N PHE A 23 6.95 1.94 -8.58
CA PHE A 23 8.23 2.15 -9.27
C PHE A 23 8.36 3.57 -9.83
N LEU A 24 7.34 4.09 -10.52
CA LEU A 24 7.33 5.45 -11.05
C LEU A 24 7.44 6.50 -9.94
N THR A 25 6.75 6.30 -8.82
CA THR A 25 6.85 7.18 -7.64
C THR A 25 8.30 7.26 -7.14
N HIS A 26 9.01 6.12 -7.08
CA HIS A 26 10.42 6.12 -6.66
C HIS A 26 11.34 6.80 -7.68
N ILE A 27 11.09 6.67 -9.00
CA ILE A 27 11.84 7.41 -10.03
C ILE A 27 11.68 8.91 -9.86
N LEU A 28 10.47 9.37 -9.53
CA LEU A 28 10.20 10.78 -9.30
C LEU A 28 10.88 11.29 -8.01
N LEU A 29 10.91 10.49 -6.95
CA LEU A 29 11.65 10.80 -5.71
C LEU A 29 13.18 10.81 -5.90
N LEU A 30 13.70 10.06 -6.89
CA LEU A 30 15.12 10.07 -7.26
C LEU A 30 15.52 11.37 -7.98
N SER A 31 14.57 12.03 -8.67
CA SER A 31 14.81 13.26 -9.39
C SER A 31 15.06 14.43 -8.44
N SER A 32 16.10 15.22 -8.71
CA SER A 32 16.35 16.51 -8.03
C SER A 32 15.73 17.70 -8.77
N ASN A 33 15.05 17.45 -9.91
CA ASN A 33 14.54 18.52 -10.76
C ASN A 33 13.15 19.00 -10.30
N PRO A 34 13.01 20.25 -9.83
CA PRO A 34 11.75 20.78 -9.29
C PRO A 34 10.64 20.89 -10.35
N THR A 35 11.00 21.01 -11.63
CA THR A 35 10.02 21.04 -12.74
C THR A 35 9.37 19.67 -12.94
N VAL A 36 10.15 18.59 -12.80
CA VAL A 36 9.63 17.21 -12.90
C VAL A 36 8.71 16.91 -11.72
N GLU A 37 9.09 17.31 -10.52
CA GLU A 37 8.27 17.15 -9.31
C GLU A 37 6.96 17.94 -9.40
N LYS A 38 7.02 19.20 -9.84
CA LYS A 38 5.81 20.03 -10.03
C LYS A 38 4.89 19.45 -11.10
N LEU A 39 5.47 19.01 -12.23
CA LEU A 39 4.71 18.41 -13.32
C LEU A 39 4.02 17.12 -12.88
N SER A 40 4.67 16.27 -12.07
CA SER A 40 4.01 15.03 -11.58
C SER A 40 2.83 15.33 -10.66
N ARG A 41 2.95 16.34 -9.78
CA ARG A 41 1.90 16.73 -8.82
C ARG A 41 0.71 17.43 -9.48
N GLU A 42 0.93 18.20 -10.53
CA GLU A 42 -0.11 18.99 -11.21
C GLU A 42 -0.68 18.30 -12.47
N SER A 43 -0.04 17.24 -12.97
CA SER A 43 -0.49 16.49 -14.14
C SER A 43 -1.55 15.44 -13.82
N PRO A 44 -2.45 15.09 -14.77
CA PRO A 44 -3.30 13.90 -14.69
C PRO A 44 -2.54 12.60 -14.43
N LEU A 45 -1.22 12.58 -14.71
CA LEU A 45 -0.33 11.45 -14.39
C LEU A 45 -0.16 11.22 -12.88
N ARG A 46 -0.67 12.11 -12.01
CA ARG A 46 -0.65 11.96 -10.54
C ARG A 46 -1.27 10.65 -10.05
N ILE A 47 -2.21 10.05 -10.80
CA ILE A 47 -2.77 8.73 -10.45
C ILE A 47 -1.67 7.65 -10.46
N LEU A 48 -0.71 7.76 -11.36
CA LEU A 48 0.43 6.84 -11.45
C LEU A 48 1.52 7.16 -10.42
N ASP A 49 1.53 8.38 -9.88
CA ASP A 49 2.46 8.87 -8.85
C ASP A 49 1.94 8.66 -7.41
N ASN A 50 0.88 7.86 -7.22
CA ASN A 50 0.35 7.53 -5.89
C ASN A 50 0.91 6.20 -5.35
N GLY A 51 2.24 6.15 -5.16
CA GLY A 51 2.92 4.96 -4.65
C GLY A 51 2.38 4.47 -3.31
N HIS A 52 2.03 5.38 -2.39
CA HIS A 52 1.45 4.99 -1.10
C HIS A 52 0.09 4.29 -1.28
N GLY A 53 -0.81 4.86 -2.08
CA GLY A 53 -2.10 4.23 -2.39
C GLY A 53 -1.94 2.86 -3.09
N ALA A 54 -0.95 2.73 -3.97
CA ALA A 54 -0.63 1.45 -4.61
C ALA A 54 -0.15 0.39 -3.59
N VAL A 55 0.62 0.79 -2.57
CA VAL A 55 1.01 -0.11 -1.46
C VAL A 55 -0.20 -0.51 -0.62
N LEU A 56 -1.11 0.42 -0.30
CA LEU A 56 -2.36 0.08 0.40
C LEU A 56 -3.20 -0.95 -0.39
N LEU A 57 -3.22 -0.82 -1.72
CA LEU A 57 -3.85 -1.81 -2.59
C LEU A 57 -3.17 -3.18 -2.48
N PHE A 58 -1.84 -3.27 -2.41
CA PHE A 58 -1.15 -4.54 -2.13
C PHE A 58 -1.63 -5.18 -0.83
N PHE A 59 -1.82 -4.43 0.25
CA PHE A 59 -2.33 -4.97 1.51
C PHE A 59 -3.76 -5.54 1.38
N VAL A 60 -4.65 -4.83 0.68
CA VAL A 60 -6.01 -5.34 0.40
C VAL A 60 -5.95 -6.61 -0.45
N LEU A 61 -5.15 -6.63 -1.51
CA LEU A 61 -4.98 -7.80 -2.38
C LEU A 61 -4.33 -8.99 -1.66
N SER A 62 -3.41 -8.73 -0.74
CA SER A 62 -2.81 -9.75 0.12
C SER A 62 -3.87 -10.35 1.04
N GLY A 63 -4.67 -9.54 1.72
CA GLY A 63 -5.82 -10.02 2.51
C GLY A 63 -6.80 -10.86 1.70
N PHE A 64 -7.11 -10.44 0.48
CA PHE A 64 -7.97 -11.19 -0.45
C PHE A 64 -7.40 -12.57 -0.75
N VAL A 65 -6.17 -12.65 -1.27
CA VAL A 65 -5.57 -13.90 -1.73
C VAL A 65 -5.32 -14.85 -0.57
N LEU A 66 -4.85 -14.34 0.56
CA LEU A 66 -4.53 -15.17 1.73
C LEU A 66 -5.79 -15.73 2.39
N SER A 67 -6.94 -15.08 2.25
CA SER A 67 -8.21 -15.59 2.79
C SER A 67 -8.78 -16.74 1.96
N LEU A 68 -8.44 -16.86 0.66
CA LEU A 68 -9.02 -17.87 -0.24
C LEU A 68 -8.83 -19.32 0.24
N PRO A 69 -7.63 -19.76 0.69
CA PRO A 69 -7.44 -21.11 1.19
C PRO A 69 -8.30 -21.40 2.44
N PHE A 70 -8.35 -20.46 3.38
CA PHE A 70 -9.11 -20.59 4.64
C PHE A 70 -10.63 -20.62 4.42
N LEU A 71 -11.11 -20.01 3.33
CA LEU A 71 -12.53 -20.09 2.93
C LEU A 71 -12.89 -21.44 2.29
N LYS A 72 -11.90 -22.19 1.79
CA LYS A 72 -12.13 -23.52 1.17
C LYS A 72 -11.97 -24.65 2.19
N SER A 73 -10.93 -24.59 3.03
CA SER A 73 -10.62 -25.65 4.00
C SER A 73 -9.77 -25.12 5.15
N ALA A 74 -9.65 -25.91 6.22
CA ALA A 74 -8.72 -25.63 7.29
C ALA A 74 -7.28 -25.72 6.76
N VAL A 75 -6.47 -24.70 7.03
CA VAL A 75 -5.05 -24.64 6.63
C VAL A 75 -4.19 -24.75 7.89
N PRO A 76 -3.19 -25.65 7.92
CA PRO A 76 -2.28 -25.75 9.05
C PRO A 76 -1.43 -24.48 9.19
N TYR A 77 -1.46 -23.89 10.39
CA TYR A 77 -0.80 -22.62 10.74
C TYR A 77 0.69 -22.62 10.38
N THR A 78 1.40 -23.69 10.72
CA THR A 78 2.86 -23.81 10.56
C THR A 78 3.26 -23.80 9.09
N SER A 79 2.58 -24.61 8.25
CA SER A 79 2.87 -24.67 6.81
C SER A 79 2.60 -23.34 6.11
N PHE A 80 1.52 -22.65 6.50
CA PHE A 80 1.19 -21.32 5.98
C PHE A 80 2.27 -20.29 6.33
N THR A 81 2.63 -20.23 7.62
CA THR A 81 3.54 -19.22 8.15
C THR A 81 4.95 -19.38 7.59
N ILE A 82 5.48 -20.61 7.55
CA ILE A 82 6.83 -20.88 7.01
C ILE A 82 6.95 -20.48 5.54
N LYS A 83 5.98 -20.89 4.70
CA LYS A 83 5.98 -20.53 3.27
C LYS A 83 5.97 -19.02 3.06
N ARG A 84 5.23 -18.29 3.91
CA ARG A 84 5.13 -16.83 3.82
C ARG A 84 6.41 -16.14 4.30
N ILE A 85 6.98 -16.60 5.41
CA ILE A 85 8.26 -16.09 5.93
C ILE A 85 9.34 -16.24 4.86
N ILE A 86 9.52 -17.44 4.30
CA ILE A 86 10.55 -17.68 3.28
C ILE A 86 10.34 -16.77 2.06
N ARG A 87 9.10 -16.64 1.60
CA ARG A 87 8.75 -15.80 0.44
C ARG A 87 9.04 -14.31 0.64
N ILE A 88 8.88 -13.79 1.86
CA ILE A 88 9.14 -12.37 2.17
C ILE A 88 10.63 -12.15 2.49
N TYR A 89 11.20 -13.06 3.29
CA TYR A 89 12.56 -12.93 3.81
C TYR A 89 13.61 -13.09 2.72
N PHE A 90 13.40 -13.98 1.75
CA PHE A 90 14.37 -14.19 0.67
C PHE A 90 14.57 -12.93 -0.22
N PRO A 91 13.52 -12.33 -0.81
CA PRO A 91 13.66 -11.06 -1.55
C PRO A 91 14.19 -9.92 -0.68
N TYR A 92 13.81 -9.90 0.59
CA TYR A 92 14.27 -8.90 1.54
C TYR A 92 15.80 -8.96 1.75
N LEU A 93 16.34 -10.15 2.02
CA LEU A 93 17.78 -10.35 2.20
C LEU A 93 18.59 -9.90 0.97
N VAL A 94 18.07 -10.17 -0.23
CA VAL A 94 18.69 -9.70 -1.47
C VAL A 94 18.68 -8.17 -1.52
N ALA A 95 17.53 -7.54 -1.26
CA ALA A 95 17.38 -6.09 -1.32
C ALA A 95 18.26 -5.35 -0.30
N ILE A 96 18.32 -5.82 0.96
CA ILE A 96 19.15 -5.19 1.99
C ILE A 96 20.65 -5.36 1.69
N THR A 97 21.05 -6.52 1.14
CA THR A 97 22.45 -6.76 0.73
C THR A 97 22.85 -5.81 -0.39
N VAL A 98 22.01 -5.65 -1.41
CA VAL A 98 22.25 -4.71 -2.51
C VAL A 98 22.31 -3.27 -2.00
N ALA A 99 21.41 -2.88 -1.09
CA ALA A 99 21.43 -1.55 -0.49
C ALA A 99 22.75 -1.28 0.24
N ILE A 100 23.19 -2.19 1.11
CA ILE A 100 24.46 -2.06 1.85
C ILE A 100 25.65 -1.96 0.89
N LEU A 101 25.71 -2.79 -0.17
CA LEU A 101 26.78 -2.73 -1.16
C LEU A 101 26.79 -1.41 -1.93
N ALA A 102 25.61 -0.91 -2.32
CA ALA A 102 25.47 0.37 -3.01
C ALA A 102 25.89 1.56 -2.14
N PHE A 103 25.70 1.51 -0.82
CA PHE A 103 26.20 2.56 0.09
C PHE A 103 27.72 2.59 0.23
N ASN A 104 28.38 1.42 0.14
CA ASN A 104 29.83 1.34 0.30
C ASN A 104 30.62 1.87 -0.91
N SER A 105 29.99 2.15 -2.04
CA SER A 105 30.69 2.66 -3.23
C SER A 105 31.14 4.12 -3.12
N LYS A 106 30.69 4.89 -2.11
CA LYS A 106 31.13 6.27 -1.77
C LYS A 106 31.12 7.28 -2.92
N ASP A 107 30.40 7.03 -4.00
CA ASP A 107 30.32 7.98 -5.11
C ASP A 107 29.60 9.26 -4.65
N PRO A 108 30.09 10.46 -5.01
CA PRO A 108 29.42 11.70 -4.71
C PRO A 108 28.02 11.68 -5.33
N ILE A 109 27.00 11.71 -4.49
CA ILE A 109 25.58 11.72 -4.86
C ILE A 109 25.21 13.15 -5.35
N GLN A 110 25.94 13.65 -6.35
CA GLN A 110 25.65 14.92 -6.99
C GLN A 110 24.57 14.66 -8.05
N GLY A 111 23.39 15.26 -7.86
CA GLY A 111 22.28 15.19 -8.83
C GLY A 111 21.06 14.35 -8.40
N TYR A 112 21.11 13.60 -7.29
CA TYR A 112 19.94 12.91 -6.76
C TYR A 112 19.08 13.80 -5.85
N GLY A 113 17.78 13.47 -5.76
CA GLY A 113 16.82 14.13 -4.89
C GLY A 113 17.14 14.00 -3.39
N GLU A 114 16.46 14.78 -2.56
CA GLU A 114 16.69 14.85 -1.10
C GLU A 114 16.56 13.49 -0.40
N TRP A 115 15.66 12.63 -0.90
CA TRP A 115 15.43 11.30 -0.33
C TRP A 115 16.69 10.42 -0.30
N ILE A 116 17.46 10.37 -1.41
CA ILE A 116 18.73 9.61 -1.45
C ILE A 116 19.81 10.28 -0.62
N LYS A 117 19.86 11.62 -0.61
CA LYS A 117 20.85 12.37 0.18
C LYS A 117 20.70 12.06 1.67
N ASN A 118 19.47 12.08 2.18
CA ASN A 118 19.18 11.76 3.57
C ASN A 118 19.55 10.31 3.91
N LEU A 119 19.26 9.37 3.00
CA LEU A 119 19.61 7.96 3.15
C LEU A 119 21.13 7.74 3.22
N ALA A 120 21.92 8.48 2.43
CA ALA A 120 23.38 8.36 2.38
C ALA A 120 24.12 8.97 3.57
N THR A 121 23.47 9.81 4.35
CA THR A 121 24.06 10.42 5.55
C THR A 121 23.95 9.54 6.81
N GLY A 122 23.26 8.40 6.73
CA GLY A 122 23.08 7.47 7.87
C GLY A 122 24.37 6.75 8.28
N THR A 123 24.59 6.57 9.59
CA THR A 123 25.67 5.75 10.14
C THR A 123 25.23 4.29 10.30
N PHE A 124 25.99 3.35 9.73
CA PHE A 124 25.71 1.92 9.83
C PHE A 124 26.19 1.35 11.18
N GLU A 125 25.26 1.04 12.08
CA GLU A 125 25.54 0.33 13.33
C GLU A 125 25.17 -1.15 13.23
N VAL A 126 25.99 -2.05 13.79
CA VAL A 126 25.73 -3.51 13.80
C VAL A 126 24.42 -3.85 14.50
N LYS A 127 24.09 -3.14 15.59
CA LYS A 127 22.84 -3.29 16.32
C LYS A 127 21.63 -2.95 15.43
N GLY A 128 21.69 -1.83 14.70
CA GLY A 128 20.65 -1.42 13.77
C GLY A 128 20.46 -2.42 12.62
N ILE A 129 21.53 -3.05 12.13
CA ILE A 129 21.46 -4.10 11.10
C ILE A 129 20.73 -5.33 11.64
N LEU A 130 21.04 -5.77 12.86
CA LEU A 130 20.39 -6.92 13.49
C LEU A 130 18.90 -6.68 13.74
N GLU A 131 18.52 -5.47 14.16
CA GLU A 131 17.10 -5.09 14.35
C GLU A 131 16.35 -5.04 13.02
N ASN A 132 16.97 -4.50 11.96
CA ASN A 132 16.42 -4.51 10.60
C ASN A 132 16.26 -5.93 10.06
N LEU A 133 17.18 -6.84 10.38
CA LEU A 133 17.15 -8.23 9.93
C LEU A 133 15.91 -8.97 10.45
N LEU A 134 15.44 -8.65 11.66
CA LEU A 134 14.30 -9.32 12.29
C LEU A 134 12.93 -8.97 11.68
N LEU A 135 12.78 -7.86 10.93
CA LEU A 135 11.54 -7.43 10.26
C LEU A 135 10.27 -7.37 11.14
N VAL A 136 10.39 -7.40 12.46
CA VAL A 136 9.26 -7.47 13.41
C VAL A 136 9.23 -6.27 14.36
N GLY A 137 10.39 -5.70 14.73
CA GLY A 137 10.50 -4.60 15.69
C GLY A 137 10.12 -3.22 15.13
N ASN A 138 9.90 -2.24 16.01
CA ASN A 138 9.82 -0.82 15.66
C ASN A 138 11.26 -0.25 15.72
N TYR A 139 11.89 -0.11 14.56
CA TYR A 139 13.28 0.33 14.41
C TYR A 139 13.38 1.41 13.33
N ASP A 140 14.52 2.09 13.30
CA ASP A 140 14.82 3.14 12.33
C ASP A 140 15.14 2.51 10.95
N SER A 141 14.08 2.28 10.18
CA SER A 141 14.15 1.76 8.80
C SER A 141 14.76 2.77 7.83
N ASP A 142 14.75 4.05 8.18
CA ASP A 142 15.12 5.16 7.27
C ASP A 142 16.62 5.21 7.06
N ARG A 143 17.39 4.63 7.97
CA ARG A 143 18.85 4.52 7.87
C ARG A 143 19.35 3.55 6.81
N TYR A 144 18.57 2.51 6.48
CA TYR A 144 19.04 1.42 5.64
C TYR A 144 18.26 1.33 4.33
N ASN A 145 16.94 1.26 4.43
CA ASN A 145 16.06 1.30 3.28
C ASN A 145 14.63 1.61 3.77
N PRO A 146 14.19 2.88 3.63
CA PRO A 146 12.89 3.31 4.14
C PRO A 146 11.73 2.60 3.43
N VAL A 147 11.93 2.00 2.25
CA VAL A 147 10.90 1.27 1.49
C VAL A 147 10.48 -0.04 2.17
N ILE A 148 11.30 -0.56 3.10
CA ILE A 148 11.04 -1.82 3.83
C ILE A 148 9.81 -1.74 4.75
N TRP A 149 9.37 -0.53 5.14
CA TRP A 149 8.26 -0.33 6.07
C TRP A 149 7.04 -1.22 5.76
N SER A 150 6.65 -1.30 4.48
CA SER A 150 5.51 -2.10 4.02
C SER A 150 5.69 -3.61 4.23
N LEU A 151 6.92 -4.13 4.06
CA LEU A 151 7.25 -5.54 4.27
C LEU A 151 7.21 -5.92 5.76
N VAL A 152 7.63 -5.01 6.65
CA VAL A 152 7.56 -5.21 8.11
C VAL A 152 6.11 -5.44 8.53
N HIS A 153 5.20 -4.57 8.09
CA HIS A 153 3.78 -4.75 8.38
C HIS A 153 3.22 -6.02 7.75
N GLU A 154 3.61 -6.34 6.52
CA GLU A 154 3.19 -7.57 5.87
C GLU A 154 3.63 -8.81 6.67
N MET A 155 4.88 -8.82 7.16
CA MET A 155 5.42 -9.90 8.00
C MET A 155 4.67 -9.99 9.32
N ARG A 156 4.51 -8.88 10.05
CA ARG A 156 3.75 -8.83 11.30
C ARG A 156 2.35 -9.41 11.09
N ILE A 157 1.61 -8.90 10.10
CA ILE A 157 0.25 -9.36 9.80
C ILE A 157 0.21 -10.83 9.41
N SER A 158 1.24 -11.34 8.71
CA SER A 158 1.36 -12.77 8.38
C SER A 158 1.31 -13.69 9.59
N LEU A 159 1.99 -13.30 10.67
CA LEU A 159 2.15 -14.14 11.86
C LEU A 159 0.80 -14.38 12.56
N PHE A 160 -0.08 -13.39 12.56
CA PHE A 160 -1.42 -13.49 13.15
C PHE A 160 -2.54 -13.62 12.10
N PHE A 161 -2.20 -13.71 10.81
CA PHE A 161 -3.18 -13.80 9.73
C PHE A 161 -4.15 -14.98 9.89
N PRO A 162 -3.76 -16.18 10.34
CA PRO A 162 -4.71 -17.28 10.54
C PRO A 162 -5.81 -16.95 11.55
N ILE A 163 -5.53 -16.10 12.56
CA ILE A 163 -6.52 -15.59 13.50
C ILE A 163 -7.45 -14.62 12.78
N ILE A 164 -6.90 -13.68 11.99
CA ILE A 164 -7.69 -12.77 11.15
C ILE A 164 -8.61 -13.55 10.20
N ALA A 165 -8.09 -14.57 9.51
CA ALA A 165 -8.85 -15.43 8.63
C ALA A 165 -9.98 -16.16 9.38
N LEU A 166 -9.74 -16.61 10.61
CA LEU A 166 -10.77 -17.21 11.44
C LEU A 166 -11.90 -16.22 11.75
N LEU A 167 -11.58 -14.98 12.10
CA LEU A 167 -12.56 -13.91 12.33
C LEU A 167 -13.38 -13.63 11.06
N ILE A 168 -12.71 -13.54 9.90
CA ILE A 168 -13.37 -13.34 8.59
C ILE A 168 -14.33 -14.48 8.30
N VAL A 169 -13.93 -15.73 8.51
CA VAL A 169 -14.76 -16.91 8.21
C VAL A 169 -15.95 -17.01 9.17
N ARG A 170 -15.70 -16.91 10.48
CA ARG A 170 -16.71 -17.19 11.52
C ARG A 170 -17.66 -16.04 11.81
N LEU A 171 -17.22 -14.79 11.69
CA LEU A 171 -18.04 -13.63 12.03
C LEU A 171 -18.86 -13.12 10.83
N ARG A 172 -19.92 -12.39 11.14
CA ARG A 172 -20.72 -11.65 10.14
C ARG A 172 -19.88 -10.51 9.55
N TRP A 173 -20.19 -10.10 8.33
CA TRP A 173 -19.48 -9.00 7.66
C TRP A 173 -19.57 -7.68 8.45
N THR A 174 -20.72 -7.41 9.08
CA THR A 174 -20.92 -6.22 9.93
C THR A 174 -19.95 -6.17 11.11
N VAL A 175 -19.77 -7.29 11.81
CA VAL A 175 -18.86 -7.39 12.95
C VAL A 175 -17.41 -7.17 12.49
N ASN A 176 -17.02 -7.74 11.35
CA ASN A 176 -15.69 -7.50 10.79
C ASN A 176 -15.48 -6.01 10.44
N LEU A 177 -16.50 -5.31 9.93
CA LEU A 177 -16.40 -3.87 9.67
C LEU A 177 -16.26 -3.05 10.97
N VAL A 178 -16.98 -3.42 12.03
CA VAL A 178 -16.81 -2.79 13.35
C VAL A 178 -15.40 -3.02 13.88
N ILE A 179 -14.84 -4.23 13.72
CA ILE A 179 -13.44 -4.51 14.07
C ILE A 179 -12.49 -3.63 13.26
N CYS A 180 -12.68 -3.50 11.94
CA CYS A 180 -11.87 -2.63 11.09
C CYS A 180 -11.89 -1.16 11.55
N LEU A 181 -13.08 -0.67 11.92
CA LEU A 181 -13.25 0.68 12.43
C LEU A 181 -12.56 0.83 13.79
N GLY A 182 -12.70 -0.14 14.69
CA GLY A 182 -11.99 -0.16 15.98
C GLY A 182 -10.46 -0.14 15.82
N LEU A 183 -9.91 -0.97 14.93
CA LEU A 183 -8.47 -1.00 14.67
C LEU A 183 -7.96 0.33 14.07
N SER A 184 -8.71 0.92 13.14
CA SER A 184 -8.34 2.19 12.51
C SER A 184 -8.47 3.38 13.45
N THR A 185 -9.48 3.38 14.32
CA THR A 185 -9.65 4.44 15.34
C THR A 185 -8.54 4.38 16.37
N VAL A 186 -8.18 3.20 16.88
CA VAL A 186 -7.03 3.03 17.79
C VAL A 186 -5.73 3.53 17.14
N SER A 187 -5.49 3.20 15.87
CA SER A 187 -4.33 3.70 15.13
C SER A 187 -4.35 5.24 14.98
N SER A 188 -5.52 5.81 14.71
CA SER A 188 -5.72 7.26 14.54
C SER A 188 -5.57 8.03 15.86
N LEU A 189 -5.97 7.44 16.99
CA LEU A 189 -5.74 8.01 18.31
C LEU A 189 -4.24 8.12 18.62
N ASN A 190 -3.41 7.20 18.12
CA ASN A 190 -1.96 7.32 18.26
C ASN A 190 -1.40 8.58 17.60
N LEU A 191 -1.97 9.02 16.48
CA LEU A 191 -1.55 10.24 15.80
C LEU A 191 -1.87 11.50 16.62
N LEU A 192 -2.88 11.43 17.49
CA LEU A 192 -3.32 12.55 18.33
C LEU A 192 -2.62 12.57 19.69
N PHE A 193 -2.44 11.40 20.29
CA PHE A 193 -1.93 11.27 21.67
C PHE A 193 -0.47 10.83 21.76
N HIS A 194 0.16 10.49 20.64
CA HIS A 194 1.56 10.07 20.56
C HIS A 194 1.94 8.95 21.56
N TRP A 195 1.06 7.97 21.75
CA TRP A 195 1.27 6.87 22.70
C TRP A 195 2.47 5.98 22.34
N GLU A 196 2.76 5.82 21.04
CA GLU A 196 3.91 5.09 20.54
C GLU A 196 4.82 6.03 19.73
N PRO A 197 6.12 6.15 20.09
CA PRO A 197 7.08 6.91 19.29
C PRO A 197 7.34 6.26 17.93
N TYR A 198 7.50 7.10 16.91
CA TYR A 198 7.87 6.69 15.56
C TYR A 198 9.39 6.71 15.44
N TYR A 199 10.04 5.54 15.44
CA TYR A 199 11.51 5.46 15.34
C TYR A 199 12.02 5.42 13.89
N GLY A 200 11.18 5.12 12.92
CA GLY A 200 11.48 5.19 11.47
C GLY A 200 10.21 5.50 10.66
N PHE A 201 10.31 5.55 9.33
CA PHE A 201 9.18 5.85 8.46
C PHE A 201 8.09 4.78 8.59
N GLN A 202 6.98 5.17 9.21
CA GLN A 202 5.75 4.38 9.30
C GLN A 202 5.89 3.02 10.04
N SER A 203 6.97 2.74 10.79
CA SER A 203 7.22 1.42 11.38
C SER A 203 6.42 1.05 12.65
N SER A 204 5.46 1.87 13.07
CA SER A 204 4.75 1.71 14.36
C SER A 204 3.88 0.44 14.42
N PHE A 205 3.74 -0.12 15.62
CA PHE A 205 2.84 -1.25 15.84
C PHE A 205 1.38 -0.84 15.63
N LEU A 206 1.01 0.37 16.05
CA LEU A 206 -0.34 0.89 15.89
C LEU A 206 -0.73 1.14 14.43
N LEU A 207 0.22 1.46 13.54
CA LEU A 207 -0.07 1.48 12.10
C LEU A 207 -0.35 0.07 11.56
N SER A 208 0.33 -0.95 12.09
CA SER A 208 0.10 -2.36 11.72
C SER A 208 -1.36 -2.79 12.00
N LEU A 209 -2.00 -2.21 13.02
CA LEU A 209 -3.42 -2.45 13.30
C LEU A 209 -4.33 -1.87 12.21
N HIS A 210 -4.08 -0.64 11.78
CA HIS A 210 -4.82 -0.04 10.67
C HIS A 210 -4.63 -0.84 9.38
N LEU A 211 -3.39 -1.25 9.07
CA LEU A 211 -3.12 -2.07 7.89
C LEU A 211 -3.76 -3.47 8.00
N SER A 212 -3.90 -4.03 9.20
CA SER A 212 -4.66 -5.26 9.43
C SER A 212 -6.13 -5.10 9.04
N ALA A 213 -6.73 -3.91 9.23
CA ALA A 213 -8.09 -3.63 8.77
C ALA A 213 -8.20 -3.73 7.23
N LEU A 214 -7.17 -3.31 6.49
CA LEU A 214 -7.13 -3.48 5.02
C LEU A 214 -7.07 -4.95 4.60
N PHE A 215 -6.35 -5.79 5.35
CA PHE A 215 -6.36 -7.24 5.12
C PHE A 215 -7.74 -7.84 5.37
N ILE A 216 -8.43 -7.40 6.43
CA ILE A 216 -9.80 -7.84 6.73
C ILE A 216 -10.74 -7.45 5.61
N ILE A 217 -10.68 -6.21 5.11
CA ILE A 217 -11.48 -5.75 3.96
C ILE A 217 -11.22 -6.64 2.75
N GLY A 218 -9.95 -6.90 2.40
CA GLY A 218 -9.59 -7.81 1.31
C GLY A 218 -10.18 -9.21 1.48
N GLY A 219 -10.10 -9.76 2.69
CA GLY A 219 -10.68 -11.06 3.02
C GLY A 219 -12.21 -11.11 2.97
N LEU A 220 -12.89 -10.04 3.38
CA LEU A 220 -14.35 -9.90 3.23
C LEU A 220 -14.74 -9.86 1.76
N VAL A 221 -14.00 -9.13 0.92
CA VAL A 221 -14.22 -9.12 -0.53
C VAL A 221 -14.03 -10.54 -1.09
N ALA A 222 -13.05 -11.30 -0.62
CA ALA A 222 -12.86 -12.70 -1.04
C ALA A 222 -14.01 -13.62 -0.62
N LYS A 223 -14.54 -13.44 0.60
CA LYS A 223 -15.69 -14.17 1.17
C LYS A 223 -16.96 -13.91 0.36
N HIS A 224 -17.26 -12.64 0.07
CA HIS A 224 -18.49 -12.21 -0.60
C HIS A 224 -18.34 -12.01 -2.13
N ARG A 225 -17.22 -12.44 -2.73
CA ARG A 225 -16.90 -12.17 -4.14
C ARG A 225 -18.02 -12.53 -5.12
N LYS A 226 -18.73 -13.65 -4.89
CA LYS A 226 -19.81 -14.10 -5.80
C LYS A 226 -21.01 -13.15 -5.75
N GLU A 227 -21.37 -12.71 -4.55
CA GLU A 227 -22.46 -11.74 -4.32
C GLU A 227 -22.09 -10.37 -4.90
N LEU A 228 -20.85 -9.91 -4.67
CA LEU A 228 -20.35 -8.63 -5.19
C LEU A 228 -20.32 -8.61 -6.72
N VAL A 229 -19.85 -9.68 -7.36
CA VAL A 229 -19.89 -9.81 -8.82
C VAL A 229 -21.33 -9.83 -9.32
N GLY A 230 -22.22 -10.57 -8.65
CA GLY A 230 -23.65 -10.60 -8.99
C GLY A 230 -24.31 -9.24 -8.88
N LEU A 231 -23.98 -8.45 -7.85
CA LEU A 231 -24.46 -7.08 -7.68
C LEU A 231 -23.93 -6.18 -8.79
N TYR A 232 -22.62 -6.25 -9.08
CA TYR A 232 -21.98 -5.44 -10.12
C TYR A 232 -22.58 -5.69 -11.51
N VAL A 233 -22.86 -6.95 -11.86
CA VAL A 233 -23.50 -7.31 -13.14
C VAL A 233 -24.88 -6.67 -13.26
N LYS A 234 -25.66 -6.67 -12.17
CA LYS A 234 -27.02 -6.10 -12.10
C LYS A 234 -27.07 -4.57 -12.11
N LEU A 235 -25.95 -3.88 -11.87
CA LEU A 235 -25.95 -2.42 -11.86
C LEU A 235 -26.25 -1.85 -13.26
N PRO A 236 -27.10 -0.80 -13.34
CA PRO A 236 -27.37 -0.11 -14.60
C PRO A 236 -26.10 0.56 -15.13
N GLN A 237 -26.03 0.69 -16.46
CA GLN A 237 -24.84 1.17 -17.16
C GLN A 237 -24.47 2.61 -16.75
N SER A 238 -25.47 3.46 -16.47
CA SER A 238 -25.29 4.81 -15.93
C SER A 238 -24.51 4.82 -14.61
N VAL A 239 -24.80 3.90 -13.69
CA VAL A 239 -24.08 3.79 -12.42
C VAL A 239 -22.66 3.28 -12.63
N LYS A 240 -22.44 2.38 -13.60
CA LYS A 240 -21.08 1.93 -13.96
C LYS A 240 -20.23 3.07 -14.51
N TYR A 241 -20.81 3.93 -15.35
CA TYR A 241 -20.14 5.14 -15.84
C TYR A 241 -19.89 6.15 -14.73
N VAL A 242 -20.82 6.32 -13.78
CA VAL A 242 -20.59 7.18 -12.61
C VAL A 242 -19.47 6.63 -11.73
N PHE A 243 -19.35 5.32 -11.54
CA PHE A 243 -18.20 4.74 -10.83
C PHE A 243 -16.88 4.99 -11.57
N PHE A 244 -16.88 4.93 -12.90
CA PHE A 244 -15.70 5.21 -13.72
C PHE A 244 -15.35 6.71 -13.70
N ALA A 245 -16.37 7.57 -13.82
CA ALA A 245 -16.24 9.03 -13.80
C ALA A 245 -15.97 9.59 -12.40
N ALA A 246 -16.36 8.91 -11.32
CA ALA A 246 -16.02 9.29 -9.95
C ALA A 246 -14.54 9.00 -9.63
N PHE A 247 -13.87 8.16 -10.42
CA PHE A 247 -12.42 7.97 -10.37
C PHE A 247 -11.65 8.99 -11.24
N ASP A 248 -12.30 9.56 -12.27
CA ASP A 248 -11.84 10.74 -13.01
C ASP A 248 -12.33 12.01 -12.30
N ASP A 249 -11.64 12.42 -11.24
CA ASP A 249 -11.99 13.61 -10.44
C ASP A 249 -12.32 14.83 -11.34
N PRO A 250 -13.52 15.44 -11.25
CA PRO A 250 -13.95 16.53 -12.13
C PRO A 250 -13.33 17.86 -11.71
N VAL A 251 -12.02 17.98 -11.79
CA VAL A 251 -11.34 19.30 -11.79
C VAL A 251 -11.64 20.06 -13.10
N HIS A 252 -12.21 19.39 -14.10
CA HIS A 252 -12.44 19.95 -15.43
C HIS A 252 -13.66 20.87 -15.58
N LEU A 253 -14.67 20.79 -14.71
CA LEU A 253 -15.88 21.61 -14.83
C LEU A 253 -15.75 22.98 -14.16
N ARG A 254 -14.96 23.11 -13.07
CA ARG A 254 -14.77 24.41 -12.40
C ARG A 254 -13.90 25.40 -13.17
N SER A 255 -12.95 24.93 -13.99
CA SER A 255 -12.06 25.82 -14.75
C SER A 255 -12.65 26.31 -16.07
N GLN A 256 -13.60 25.56 -16.66
CA GLN A 256 -14.32 25.99 -17.85
C GLN A 256 -15.46 26.97 -17.52
N ASP A 257 -16.18 26.77 -16.40
CA ASP A 257 -17.21 27.73 -15.96
C ASP A 257 -16.61 29.07 -15.49
N ALA A 258 -15.44 29.04 -14.84
CA ALA A 258 -14.72 30.28 -14.47
C ALA A 258 -14.23 31.07 -15.71
N ARG A 259 -13.86 30.39 -16.79
CA ARG A 259 -13.48 31.04 -18.08
C ARG A 259 -14.70 31.51 -18.88
N ARG A 260 -15.83 30.82 -18.80
CA ARG A 260 -17.09 31.21 -19.44
C ARG A 260 -17.72 32.43 -18.77
N ASN A 261 -17.70 32.49 -17.44
CA ASN A 261 -18.20 33.64 -16.67
C ASN A 261 -17.28 34.88 -16.81
N ARG A 262 -15.96 34.72 -16.98
CA ARG A 262 -15.06 35.86 -17.31
C ARG A 262 -15.30 36.43 -18.71
N LYS A 263 -15.66 35.60 -19.70
CA LYS A 263 -15.98 36.09 -21.05
C LYS A 263 -17.37 36.73 -21.15
N ALA A 264 -18.32 36.31 -20.33
CA ALA A 264 -19.65 36.95 -20.24
C ALA A 264 -19.62 38.28 -19.46
N GLY A 265 -18.72 38.44 -18.48
CA GLY A 265 -18.59 39.66 -17.68
C GLY A 265 -17.85 40.83 -18.35
N ASN A 266 -17.07 40.59 -19.40
CA ASN A 266 -16.30 41.63 -20.11
C ASN A 266 -17.00 42.17 -21.38
N GLY A 267 -18.26 41.82 -21.62
CA GLY A 267 -19.04 42.28 -22.78
C GLY A 267 -20.03 43.41 -22.50
N VAL A 268 -20.15 43.89 -21.25
CA VAL A 268 -21.12 44.93 -20.87
C VAL A 268 -20.51 45.89 -19.85
N VAL A 269 -19.48 46.64 -20.23
CA VAL A 269 -19.27 48.02 -19.75
C VAL A 269 -18.66 48.80 -20.91
N ARG A 270 -19.34 49.91 -21.23
CA ARG A 270 -19.08 50.95 -22.22
C ARG A 270 -17.63 51.21 -22.60
#